data_AF-A0A957UR90-F1
#
_entry.id   AF-A0A957UR90-F1
#
_cell.length_a   1.000
_cell.length_b   1.000
_cell.length_c   1.000
_cell.angle_alpha   90.00
_cell.angle_beta   90.00
_cell.angle_gamma   90.00
#
_symmetry.space_group_name_H-M   'P 1'
#
loop_
_entity.id
_entity.type
_entity.pdbx_description
1 polymer ?
#
loop_
_entity_poly.entity_id
_entity_poly.type
_entity_poly.pdbx_seq_one_letter_code
_entity_poly.pdbx_strand_id
1 'polypeptide(L)'
;VARRWQWIGPTLRNPRLLGTFVIVALLVATNWLVYIWAVNNNFILETSLGYFINPLVSVALGVIFLGERMRFSQWIAIGIAAVGVLYLTISYGAPPLIALTLALTFGAYGLIKKTTSLN
;
A
#
# COMPACT_ATOMS: atom_id res chain seq x y z
N VAL A 1 -6.68 24.98 21.05
CA VAL A 1 -6.28 24.67 19.65
C VAL A 1 -4.75 24.67 19.41
N ALA A 2 -3.93 25.42 20.17
CA ALA A 2 -2.49 25.57 19.93
C ALA A 2 -1.56 24.39 20.34
N ARG A 3 -2.04 23.33 21.01
CA ARG A 3 -1.18 22.20 21.46
C ARG A 3 -0.86 21.16 20.38
N ARG A 4 -1.49 21.24 19.20
CA ARG A 4 -1.30 20.29 18.10
C ARG A 4 0.04 20.41 17.36
N TRP A 5 0.89 21.39 17.65
CA TRP A 5 2.17 21.60 16.92
C TRP A 5 3.41 21.26 17.76
N GLN A 6 3.23 20.90 19.04
CA GLN A 6 4.34 20.63 19.97
C GLN A 6 5.15 19.36 19.61
N TRP A 7 4.61 18.48 18.77
CA TRP A 7 5.31 17.27 18.31
C TRP A 7 6.36 17.56 17.22
N ILE A 8 6.24 18.67 16.47
CA ILE A 8 7.11 18.96 15.32
C ILE A 8 8.54 19.25 15.74
N GLY A 9 8.74 20.04 16.81
CA GLY A 9 10.08 20.38 17.31
C GLY A 9 10.92 19.16 17.71
N PRO A 10 10.38 18.22 18.50
CA PRO A 10 11.03 16.94 18.80
C PRO A 10 11.25 16.06 17.57
N THR A 11 10.29 15.99 16.65
CA THR A 11 10.39 15.19 15.42
C THR A 11 11.54 15.66 14.52
N LEU A 12 11.72 16.98 14.38
CA LEU A 12 12.82 17.55 13.58
C LEU A 12 14.22 17.21 14.11
N ARG A 13 14.33 16.83 15.39
CA ARG A 13 15.60 16.44 16.03
C ARG A 13 15.92 14.95 15.89
N ASN A 14 14.99 14.14 15.35
CA ASN A 14 15.19 12.72 15.16
C ASN A 14 15.37 12.39 13.66
N PRO A 15 16.62 12.25 13.18
CA PRO A 15 16.89 12.05 11.75
C PRO A 15 16.31 10.73 11.20
N ARG A 16 16.16 9.70 12.05
CA ARG A 16 15.53 8.43 11.65
C ARG A 16 14.04 8.62 11.37
N LEU A 17 13.35 9.33 12.27
CA LEU A 17 11.92 9.61 12.13
C LEU A 17 11.66 10.52 10.91
N LEU A 18 12.52 11.51 10.69
CA LEU A 18 12.46 12.33 9.46
C LEU A 18 12.67 11.50 8.20
N GLY A 19 13.65 10.61 8.18
CA GLY A 19 13.86 9.68 7.06
C GLY A 19 12.62 8.83 6.78
N THR A 20 11.99 8.28 7.81
CA THR A 20 10.73 7.54 7.68
C THR A 20 9.61 8.40 7.09
N PHE A 21 9.45 9.64 7.55
CA PHE A 21 8.46 10.57 6.99
C PHE A 21 8.70 10.87 5.52
N VAL A 22 9.95 11.07 5.10
CA VAL A 22 10.30 11.29 3.70
C VAL A 22 9.94 10.07 2.85
N ILE A 23 10.28 8.85 3.31
CA ILE A 23 9.93 7.62 2.61
C ILE A 23 8.41 7.47 2.47
N VAL A 24 7.66 7.70 3.56
CA VAL A 24 6.18 7.68 3.55
C VAL A 24 5.62 8.70 2.57
N ALA A 25 6.13 9.94 2.59
CA ALA A 25 5.69 10.99 1.69
C ALA A 25 5.96 10.61 0.22
N LEU A 26 7.13 10.05 -0.09
CA LEU A 26 7.49 9.60 -1.43
C LEU A 26 6.60 8.44 -1.89
N LEU A 27 6.30 7.46 -1.02
CA LEU A 27 5.42 6.34 -1.34
C LEU A 27 4.01 6.84 -1.68
N VAL A 28 3.45 7.72 -0.85
CA VAL A 28 2.11 8.28 -1.06
C VAL A 28 2.08 9.18 -2.31
N ALA A 29 3.10 10.03 -2.51
CA ALA A 29 3.19 10.88 -3.69
C ALA A 29 3.31 10.05 -4.97
N THR A 30 4.16 9.03 -4.99
CA THR A 30 4.31 8.11 -6.13
C THR A 30 3.00 7.39 -6.43
N ASN A 31 2.33 6.87 -5.40
CA ASN A 31 1.05 6.19 -5.55
C ASN A 31 0.01 7.11 -6.22
N TRP A 32 -0.14 8.34 -5.73
CA TRP A 32 -1.08 9.31 -6.28
C TRP A 32 -0.72 9.76 -7.69
N LEU A 33 0.56 10.03 -7.97
CA LEU A 33 1.01 10.43 -9.30
C LEU A 33 0.78 9.33 -10.33
N VAL A 34 1.09 8.07 -9.98
CA VAL A 34 0.83 6.91 -10.84
C VAL A 34 -0.67 6.74 -11.05
N TYR A 35 -1.50 6.89 -10.01
CA TYR A 35 -2.95 6.82 -10.14
C TYR A 35 -3.49 7.88 -11.10
N ILE A 36 -3.12 9.15 -10.91
CA ILE A 36 -3.57 10.26 -11.76
C ILE A 36 -3.11 10.03 -13.20
N TRP A 37 -1.83 9.68 -13.39
CA TRP A 37 -1.29 9.40 -14.70
C TRP A 37 -2.03 8.24 -15.38
N ALA A 38 -2.27 7.14 -14.66
CA ALA A 38 -2.96 5.96 -15.20
C ALA A 38 -4.40 6.28 -15.63
N VAL A 39 -5.16 6.98 -14.77
CA VAL A 39 -6.53 7.38 -15.09
C VAL A 39 -6.58 8.31 -16.30
N ASN A 40 -5.66 9.29 -16.39
CA ASN A 40 -5.58 10.19 -17.54
C ASN A 40 -5.19 9.48 -18.85
N ASN A 41 -4.46 8.38 -18.77
CA ASN A 41 -4.08 7.56 -19.93
C ASN A 41 -5.07 6.40 -20.19
N ASN A 42 -6.28 6.44 -19.61
CA ASN A 42 -7.33 5.42 -19.76
C ASN A 42 -6.99 4.03 -19.20
N PHE A 43 -5.97 3.91 -18.34
CA PHE A 43 -5.65 2.67 -17.61
C PHE A 43 -6.52 2.47 -16.35
N ILE A 44 -7.80 2.80 -16.46
CA ILE A 44 -8.75 2.73 -15.33
C ILE A 44 -8.93 1.28 -14.88
N LEU A 45 -8.95 0.33 -15.81
CA LEU A 45 -9.05 -1.10 -15.50
C LEU A 45 -7.86 -1.61 -14.69
N GLU A 46 -6.61 -1.28 -15.07
CA GLU A 46 -5.43 -1.63 -14.26
C GLU A 46 -5.46 -0.98 -12.89
N THR A 47 -5.93 0.26 -12.82
CA THR A 47 -6.03 1.01 -11.57
C THR A 47 -7.01 0.33 -10.62
N SER A 48 -8.19 -0.08 -11.10
CA SER A 48 -9.15 -0.88 -10.34
C SER A 48 -8.58 -2.23 -9.92
N LEU A 49 -7.85 -2.91 -10.81
CA LEU A 49 -7.18 -4.17 -10.51
C LEU A 49 -6.16 -3.99 -9.38
N GLY A 50 -5.43 -2.86 -9.35
CA GLY A 50 -4.54 -2.49 -8.26
C GLY A 50 -5.22 -2.43 -6.90
N TYR A 51 -6.44 -1.88 -6.85
CA TYR A 51 -7.23 -1.87 -5.61
C TYR A 51 -7.68 -3.27 -5.16
N PHE A 52 -7.89 -4.20 -6.07
CA PHE A 52 -8.17 -5.60 -5.71
C PHE A 52 -6.91 -6.37 -5.28
N ILE A 53 -5.74 -6.02 -5.81
CA ILE A 53 -4.45 -6.58 -5.36
C ILE A 53 -4.06 -6.08 -3.96
N ASN A 54 -4.46 -4.86 -3.60
CA ASN A 54 -4.05 -4.19 -2.35
C ASN A 54 -4.24 -5.03 -1.07
N PRO A 55 -5.40 -5.66 -0.81
CA PRO A 55 -5.57 -6.52 0.35
C PRO A 55 -4.61 -7.72 0.36
N LEU A 56 -4.36 -8.34 -0.80
CA LEU A 56 -3.43 -9.47 -0.92
C LEU A 56 -2.01 -9.04 -0.54
N VAL A 57 -1.54 -7.92 -1.08
CA VAL A 57 -0.21 -7.37 -0.78
C VAL A 57 -0.11 -6.96 0.68
N SER A 58 -1.12 -6.26 1.22
CA SER A 58 -1.12 -5.81 2.62
C SER A 58 -1.06 -6.99 3.59
N VAL A 59 -1.82 -8.05 3.31
CA VAL A 59 -1.78 -9.30 4.09
C VAL A 59 -0.42 -9.98 3.97
N ALA A 60 0.10 -10.15 2.75
CA ALA A 60 1.39 -10.79 2.54
C ALA A 60 2.49 -10.07 3.32
N LEU A 61 2.53 -8.74 3.25
CA LEU A 61 3.46 -7.91 4.02
C LEU A 61 3.26 -8.06 5.53
N GLY A 62 2.01 -8.09 6.01
CA GLY A 62 1.71 -8.30 7.43
C GLY A 62 2.16 -9.66 7.96
N VAL A 63 1.93 -10.73 7.20
CA VAL A 63 2.36 -12.09 7.57
C VAL A 63 3.89 -12.21 7.54
N ILE A 64 4.54 -11.71 6.48
CA ILE A 64 5.99 -11.86 6.28
C ILE A 64 6.80 -10.98 7.24
N PHE A 65 6.44 -9.70 7.40
CA PHE A 65 7.24 -8.75 8.16
C PHE A 65 6.78 -8.54 9.60
N LEU A 66 5.48 -8.69 9.88
CA LEU A 66 4.93 -8.47 11.22
C LEU A 66 4.61 -9.79 11.95
N GLY A 67 4.71 -10.93 11.26
CA GLY A 67 4.38 -12.24 11.84
C GLY A 67 2.90 -12.37 12.19
N GLU A 68 2.02 -11.63 11.52
CA GLU A 68 0.57 -11.67 11.77
C GLU A 68 0.02 -13.08 11.51
N ARG A 69 -0.66 -13.66 12.51
CA ARG A 69 -1.30 -14.97 12.38
C ARG A 69 -2.75 -14.80 11.93
N MET A 70 -3.02 -15.21 10.70
CA MET A 70 -4.36 -15.24 10.14
C MET A 70 -5.14 -16.47 10.61
N ARG A 71 -6.43 -16.29 10.86
CA ARG A 71 -7.37 -17.40 11.07
C ARG A 71 -7.58 -18.15 9.75
N PHE A 72 -7.91 -19.44 9.83
CA PHE A 72 -8.15 -20.28 8.65
C PHE A 72 -9.21 -19.69 7.69
N SER A 73 -10.29 -19.10 8.23
CA SER A 73 -11.31 -18.42 7.42
C SER A 73 -10.78 -17.21 6.66
N GLN A 74 -9.82 -16.47 7.21
CA GLN A 74 -9.18 -15.35 6.52
C GLN A 74 -8.32 -15.85 5.36
N TRP A 75 -7.61 -16.96 5.53
CA TRP A 75 -6.86 -17.62 4.45
C TRP A 75 -7.76 -18.05 3.29
N ILE A 76 -8.96 -18.57 3.59
CA ILE A 76 -9.94 -18.89 2.55
C ILE A 76 -10.36 -17.62 1.80
N ALA A 77 -10.70 -16.54 2.52
CA ALA A 77 -11.07 -15.27 1.89
C ALA A 77 -9.95 -14.70 1.00
N ILE A 78 -8.69 -14.78 1.45
CA ILE A 78 -7.50 -14.39 0.68
C ILE A 78 -7.37 -15.28 -0.56
N GLY A 79 -7.58 -16.59 -0.45
CA GLY A 79 -7.56 -17.52 -1.58
C GLY A 79 -8.60 -17.17 -2.64
N ILE A 80 -9.83 -16.86 -2.23
CA ILE A 80 -10.91 -16.43 -3.14
C ILE A 80 -10.53 -15.10 -3.82
N ALA A 81 -10.03 -14.12 -3.06
CA ALA A 81 -9.58 -12.85 -3.61
C ALA A 81 -8.42 -13.03 -4.61
N ALA A 82 -7.46 -13.91 -4.30
CA ALA A 82 -6.33 -14.21 -5.18
C ALA A 82 -6.78 -14.85 -6.50
N VAL A 83 -7.75 -15.76 -6.47
CA VAL A 83 -8.33 -16.35 -7.68
C VAL A 83 -9.04 -15.28 -8.53
N GLY A 84 -9.82 -14.39 -7.91
CA GLY A 84 -10.47 -13.29 -8.62
C GLY A 84 -9.48 -12.32 -9.27
N VAL A 85 -8.42 -11.95 -8.56
CA VAL A 85 -7.33 -11.12 -9.09
C VAL A 85 -6.61 -11.82 -10.24
N LEU A 86 -6.33 -13.11 -10.11
CA LEU A 86 -5.67 -13.89 -11.17
C LEU A 86 -6.53 -13.94 -12.43
N TYR A 87 -7.83 -14.20 -12.27
CA TYR A 87 -8.79 -14.18 -13.39
C TYR A 87 -8.84 -12.82 -14.09
N LEU A 88 -8.93 -11.73 -13.32
CA LEU A 88 -8.92 -10.37 -13.87
C LEU A 88 -7.60 -10.06 -14.57
N THR A 89 -6.47 -10.51 -14.02
CA THR A 89 -5.14 -10.29 -14.59
C THR A 89 -4.98 -11.02 -15.93
N ILE A 90 -5.42 -12.28 -16.01
CA ILE A 90 -5.38 -13.04 -17.26
C ILE A 90 -6.33 -12.43 -18.30
N SER A 91 -7.52 -12.03 -17.87
CA SER A 91 -8.53 -11.40 -18.75
C SER A 91 -8.06 -10.05 -19.29
N TYR A 92 -7.23 -9.32 -18.52
CA TYR A 92 -6.63 -8.06 -18.94
C TYR A 92 -5.62 -8.25 -20.09
N GLY A 93 -5.02 -9.43 -20.23
CA GLY A 93 -4.15 -9.79 -21.36
C GLY A 93 -2.76 -9.15 -21.35
N ALA A 94 -2.43 -8.34 -20.35
CA ALA A 94 -1.13 -7.68 -20.18
C ALA A 94 -0.67 -7.74 -18.71
N PRO A 95 0.64 -7.68 -18.45
CA PRO A 95 1.17 -7.60 -17.09
C PRO A 95 0.70 -6.31 -16.41
N PRO A 96 0.03 -6.36 -15.25
CA PRO A 96 -0.64 -5.20 -14.66
C PRO A 96 0.35 -4.37 -13.83
N LEU A 97 1.29 -3.71 -14.50
CA LEU A 97 2.39 -2.97 -13.87
C LEU A 97 1.90 -1.80 -13.03
N ILE A 98 0.84 -1.11 -13.46
CA ILE A 98 0.25 0.01 -12.72
C ILE A 98 -0.39 -0.53 -11.44
N ALA A 99 -1.15 -1.63 -11.57
CA ALA A 99 -1.79 -2.30 -10.45
C ALA A 99 -0.78 -2.72 -9.37
N LEU A 100 0.32 -3.34 -9.80
CA LEU A 100 1.40 -3.78 -8.91
C LEU A 100 2.09 -2.59 -8.24
N THR A 101 2.39 -1.53 -9.00
CA THR A 101 3.01 -0.31 -8.47
C THR A 101 2.12 0.32 -7.40
N LEU A 102 0.82 0.47 -7.67
CA LEU A 102 -0.15 1.00 -6.72
C LEU A 102 -0.26 0.11 -5.47
N ALA A 103 -0.34 -1.20 -5.65
CA ALA A 103 -0.49 -2.12 -4.53
C ALA A 103 0.77 -2.18 -3.64
N LEU A 104 1.96 -2.20 -4.24
CA LEU A 104 3.23 -2.22 -3.51
C LEU A 104 3.50 -0.92 -2.77
N THR A 105 3.26 0.23 -3.41
CA THR A 105 3.46 1.54 -2.76
C THR A 105 2.51 1.73 -1.58
N PHE A 106 1.23 1.34 -1.73
CA PHE A 106 0.25 1.42 -0.65
C PHE A 106 0.53 0.40 0.46
N GLY A 107 0.88 -0.85 0.11
CA GLY A 107 1.26 -1.88 1.06
C GLY A 107 2.51 -1.51 1.88
N ALA A 108 3.54 -0.97 1.23
CA ALA A 108 4.75 -0.47 1.89
C ALA A 108 4.43 0.70 2.84
N TYR A 109 3.60 1.65 2.41
CA TYR A 109 3.10 2.72 3.27
C TYR A 109 2.40 2.16 4.51
N GLY A 110 1.49 1.19 4.33
CA GLY A 110 0.77 0.54 5.43
C GLY A 110 1.71 -0.19 6.41
N LEU A 111 2.72 -0.88 5.90
CA LEU A 111 3.74 -1.57 6.70
C LEU A 111 4.58 -0.58 7.52
N ILE A 112 5.04 0.50 6.90
CA ILE A 112 5.83 1.54 7.60
C ILE A 112 4.99 2.22 8.68
N LYS A 113 3.72 2.50 8.40
CA LYS A 113 2.78 3.08 9.36
C LYS A 113 2.50 2.14 10.54
N LYS A 114 2.44 0.82 10.33
CA LYS A 114 2.27 -0.16 11.41
C LYS A 114 3.54 -0.35 12.26
N THR A 115 4.71 -0.25 11.65
CA THR A 115 6.02 -0.48 12.33
C THR A 115 6.55 0.75 13.04
N THR A 116 6.20 1.94 12.56
CA THR A 116 6.58 3.20 13.19
C THR A 116 5.38 3.66 14.02
N SER A 117 5.56 3.98 15.30
CA SER A 117 4.52 4.50 16.19
C SER A 117 4.08 5.94 15.81
N LEU A 118 3.73 6.13 14.53
CA LEU A 118 3.09 7.33 14.01
C LEU A 118 1.62 7.30 14.45
N ASN A 119 1.42 7.60 15.73
CA ASN A 119 0.11 7.90 16.31
C ASN A 119 -0.32 9.32 15.97
#